data_AF-A0A0Q4PNP3-F1
#
_entry.id   AF-A0A0Q4PNP3-F1
#
_cell.length_a   1.000
_cell.length_b   1.000
_cell.length_c   1.000
_cell.angle_alpha   90.00
_cell.angle_beta   90.00
_cell.angle_gamma   90.00
#
_symmetry.space_group_name_H-M   'P 1'
#
loop_
_entity.id
_entity.type
_entity.pdbx_description
1 polymer ?
#
loop_
_entity_poly.entity_id
_entity_poly.type
_entity_poly.pdbx_seq_one_letter_code
_entity_poly.pdbx_strand_id
1 'polypeptide(L)'
;MGAVRFAGYAAIFGRADRGGDVVLPGALTAAGRVPLLWHHRGDPIGTVELAGEDARGLRVIGRIEAGEAARLVASGAVTGLSFGYRATQVRQGAWRTIAAAELVEVSIVAQPMQPLARIHAVEDG
;
A
#
# COMPACT_ATOMS: atom_id res chain seq x y z
N MET A 1 -11.29 11.99 -17.76
CA MET A 1 -10.00 11.67 -17.12
C MET A 1 -9.72 10.20 -17.36
N GLY A 2 -8.57 9.89 -17.94
CA GLY A 2 -8.18 8.53 -18.31
C GLY A 2 -7.68 7.73 -17.11
N ALA A 3 -6.92 6.67 -17.40
CA ALA A 3 -6.19 5.94 -16.39
C ALA A 3 -5.14 6.85 -15.72
N VAL A 4 -4.82 6.58 -14.46
CA VAL A 4 -3.83 7.35 -13.69
C VAL A 4 -2.76 6.40 -13.19
N ARG A 5 -1.49 6.76 -13.38
CA ARG A 5 -0.37 6.00 -12.84
C ARG A 5 0.20 6.71 -11.62
N PHE A 6 0.62 5.97 -10.62
CA PHE A 6 1.16 6.54 -9.39
C PHE A 6 2.33 5.73 -8.85
N ALA A 7 3.17 6.39 -8.06
CA ALA A 7 4.22 5.75 -7.27
C ALA A 7 4.16 6.22 -5.81
N GLY A 8 4.48 5.31 -4.88
CA GLY A 8 4.44 5.62 -3.45
C GLY A 8 4.92 4.48 -2.57
N TYR A 9 4.67 4.61 -1.27
CA TYR A 9 4.96 3.57 -0.28
C TYR A 9 3.66 3.08 0.36
N ALA A 10 3.39 1.78 0.27
CA ALA A 10 2.23 1.15 0.91
C ALA A 10 2.52 0.76 2.36
N ALA A 11 3.78 0.47 2.69
CA ALA A 11 4.25 0.20 4.05
C ALA A 11 5.52 1.01 4.33
N ILE A 12 5.75 1.33 5.60
CA ILE A 12 6.99 1.96 6.08
C ILE A 12 7.58 1.07 7.17
N PHE A 13 8.85 0.72 7.02
CA PHE A 13 9.49 -0.22 7.92
C PHE A 13 9.97 0.42 9.22
N GLY A 14 9.98 -0.39 10.28
CA GLY A 14 10.52 -0.02 11.59
C GLY A 14 9.74 1.08 12.33
N ARG A 15 8.52 1.41 11.89
CA ARG A 15 7.66 2.41 12.51
C ARG A 15 6.31 1.82 12.86
N ALA A 16 5.85 2.07 14.08
CA ALA A 16 4.52 1.67 14.49
C ALA A 16 3.48 2.45 13.67
N ASP A 17 2.46 1.76 13.18
CA ASP A 17 1.28 2.38 12.64
C ASP A 17 0.27 2.70 13.76
N ARG A 18 -0.88 3.28 13.40
CA ARG A 18 -1.94 3.61 14.37
C ARG A 18 -2.61 2.39 15.00
N GLY A 19 -2.42 1.19 14.45
CA GLY A 19 -2.91 -0.08 15.00
C GLY A 19 -1.91 -0.74 15.94
N GLY A 20 -0.69 -0.20 16.03
CA GLY A 20 0.38 -0.73 16.85
C GLY A 20 1.20 -1.82 16.17
N ASP A 21 1.10 -1.95 14.85
CA ASP A 21 1.92 -2.87 14.07
C ASP A 21 3.21 -2.20 13.59
N VAL A 22 4.33 -2.92 13.68
CA VAL A 22 5.63 -2.54 13.12
C VAL A 22 6.04 -3.58 12.10
N VAL A 23 6.19 -3.18 10.83
CA VAL A 23 6.69 -4.07 9.78
C VAL A 23 8.21 -3.99 9.70
N LEU A 24 8.90 -5.14 9.69
CA LEU A 24 10.34 -5.20 9.51
C LEU A 24 10.73 -5.21 8.02
N PRO A 25 11.93 -4.72 7.66
CA PRO A 25 12.50 -4.99 6.34
C PRO A 25 12.63 -6.50 6.11
N GLY A 26 12.33 -6.97 4.89
CA GLY A 26 12.30 -8.38 4.53
C GLY A 26 11.04 -9.12 4.96
N ALA A 27 10.08 -8.44 5.59
CA ALA A 27 8.90 -9.10 6.13
C ALA A 27 7.85 -9.44 5.07
N LEU A 28 7.79 -8.73 3.93
CA LEU A 28 6.67 -8.85 3.00
C LEU A 28 7.04 -9.72 1.79
N THR A 29 6.24 -10.73 1.53
CA THR A 29 6.34 -11.55 0.32
C THR A 29 5.05 -11.46 -0.49
N ALA A 30 5.14 -11.21 -1.79
CA ALA A 30 3.97 -11.23 -2.67
C ALA A 30 3.82 -12.62 -3.31
N ALA A 31 2.70 -13.28 -3.03
CA ALA A 31 2.34 -14.54 -3.68
C ALA A 31 1.53 -14.25 -4.95
N GLY A 32 2.22 -14.01 -6.06
CA GLY A 32 1.58 -13.75 -7.36
C GLY A 32 1.13 -12.29 -7.54
N ARG A 33 0.04 -12.08 -8.28
CA ARG A 33 -0.46 -10.73 -8.59
C ARG A 33 -1.16 -10.13 -7.38
N VAL A 34 -0.67 -8.98 -6.93
CA VAL A 34 -1.27 -8.19 -5.84
C VAL A 34 -2.37 -7.29 -6.41
N PRO A 35 -3.64 -7.43 -5.98
CA PRO A 35 -4.72 -6.57 -6.43
C PRO A 35 -4.56 -5.15 -5.89
N LEU A 36 -4.98 -4.17 -6.69
CA LEU A 36 -5.09 -2.77 -6.30
C LEU A 36 -6.55 -2.45 -5.96
N LEU A 37 -6.86 -2.19 -4.69
CA LEU A 37 -8.23 -1.99 -4.20
C LEU A 37 -8.52 -0.54 -3.78
N TRP A 38 -9.80 -0.22 -3.62
CA TRP A 38 -10.27 1.02 -2.99
C TRP A 38 -10.79 0.75 -1.58
N HIS A 39 -10.20 1.39 -0.56
CA HIS A 39 -10.60 1.21 0.84
C HIS A 39 -10.71 -0.26 1.32
N HIS A 40 -9.79 -1.12 0.87
CA HIS A 40 -9.74 -2.55 1.21
C HIS A 40 -11.02 -3.34 0.81
N ARG A 41 -11.81 -2.85 -0.15
CA ARG A 41 -13.13 -3.39 -0.48
C ARG A 41 -13.38 -3.41 -1.98
N GLY A 42 -14.35 -4.23 -2.37
CA GLY A 42 -14.86 -4.31 -3.75
C GLY A 42 -13.87 -4.95 -4.72
N ASP A 43 -14.17 -4.76 -6.00
CA ASP A 43 -13.35 -5.26 -7.09
C ASP A 43 -12.07 -4.41 -7.28
N PRO A 44 -11.01 -4.98 -7.86
CA PRO A 44 -9.81 -4.22 -8.19
C PRO A 44 -10.11 -3.01 -9.07
N ILE A 45 -9.57 -1.86 -8.68
CA ILE A 45 -9.69 -0.59 -9.42
C ILE A 45 -8.57 -0.38 -10.43
N GLY A 46 -7.68 -1.37 -10.57
CA GLY A 46 -6.52 -1.31 -11.43
C GLY A 46 -5.49 -2.36 -11.10
N THR A 47 -4.22 -2.06 -11.38
CA THR A 47 -3.12 -3.03 -11.29
C THR A 47 -1.97 -2.47 -10.48
N VAL A 48 -1.39 -3.30 -9.59
CA VAL A 48 -0.05 -3.06 -9.04
C VAL A 48 0.96 -3.53 -10.08
N GLU A 49 1.61 -2.57 -10.76
CA GLU A 49 2.64 -2.83 -11.78
C GLU A 49 3.96 -3.27 -11.15
N LEU A 50 4.26 -2.75 -9.96
CA LEU A 50 5.44 -3.12 -9.17
C LEU A 50 5.11 -3.05 -7.68
N ALA A 51 5.57 -4.07 -6.94
CA ALA A 51 5.69 -4.05 -5.49
C ALA A 51 7.07 -4.60 -5.12
N GLY A 52 7.85 -3.84 -4.39
CA GLY A 52 9.19 -4.25 -3.98
C GLY A 52 9.66 -3.49 -2.76
N GLU A 53 10.47 -4.15 -1.93
CA GLU A 53 11.01 -3.53 -0.74
C GLU A 53 12.27 -2.70 -1.05
N ASP A 54 12.46 -1.62 -0.31
CA ASP A 54 13.72 -0.90 -0.18
C ASP A 54 14.03 -0.60 1.30
N ALA A 55 15.07 0.17 1.57
CA ALA A 55 15.46 0.51 2.95
C ALA A 55 14.39 1.28 3.74
N ARG A 56 13.43 1.93 3.06
CA ARG A 56 12.36 2.72 3.67
C ARG A 56 11.10 1.90 3.88
N GLY A 57 10.70 1.06 2.93
CA GLY A 57 9.41 0.40 2.98
C GLY A 57 9.06 -0.41 1.73
N LEU A 58 7.78 -0.76 1.63
CA LEU A 58 7.21 -1.39 0.43
C LEU A 58 6.90 -0.30 -0.60
N ARG A 59 7.80 -0.14 -1.57
CA ARG A 59 7.61 0.71 -2.75
C ARG A 59 6.61 0.06 -3.70
N VAL A 60 5.65 0.85 -4.17
CA VAL A 60 4.67 0.41 -5.16
C VAL A 60 4.60 1.37 -6.34
N ILE A 61 4.39 0.80 -7.52
CA ILE A 61 3.90 1.52 -8.70
C ILE A 61 2.59 0.87 -9.12
N GLY A 62 1.55 1.68 -9.28
CA GLY A 62 0.23 1.22 -9.65
C GLY A 62 -0.38 2.04 -10.77
N ARG A 63 -1.35 1.42 -11.46
CA ARG A 63 -2.21 2.05 -12.45
C ARG A 63 -3.65 1.89 -12.03
N ILE A 64 -4.37 3.00 -11.93
CA ILE A 64 -5.80 3.06 -11.62
C ILE A 64 -6.53 3.20 -12.96
N GLU A 65 -7.53 2.36 -13.20
CA GLU A 65 -8.40 2.51 -14.35
C GLU A 65 -9.28 3.76 -14.21
N ALA A 66 -9.82 4.26 -15.33
CA ALA A 66 -10.64 5.47 -15.30
C ALA A 66 -11.83 5.34 -14.33
N GLY A 67 -12.08 6.37 -13.52
CA GLY A 67 -13.13 6.33 -12.51
C GLY A 67 -12.99 7.42 -11.45
N GLU A 68 -13.74 7.29 -10.36
CA GLU A 68 -13.68 8.22 -9.22
C GLU A 68 -12.32 8.17 -8.53
N ALA A 69 -11.79 6.98 -8.24
CA ALA A 69 -10.48 6.81 -7.61
C ALA A 69 -9.37 7.50 -8.41
N ALA A 70 -9.36 7.35 -9.73
CA ALA A 70 -8.41 8.04 -10.61
C ALA A 70 -8.51 9.57 -10.45
N ARG A 71 -9.73 10.15 -10.47
CA ARG A 71 -9.97 11.60 -10.27
C ARG A 71 -9.47 12.11 -8.93
N LEU A 72 -9.76 11.39 -7.86
CA LEU A 72 -9.35 11.76 -6.51
C LEU A 72 -7.83 11.67 -6.31
N VAL A 73 -7.17 10.71 -6.96
CA VAL A 73 -5.70 10.58 -6.90
C VAL A 73 -5.02 11.65 -7.75
N ALA A 74 -5.45 11.88 -8.99
CA ALA A 74 -4.85 12.90 -9.86
C ALA A 74 -4.96 14.32 -9.30
N SER A 75 -6.09 14.62 -8.64
CA SER A 75 -6.29 15.91 -7.97
C SER A 75 -5.53 16.04 -6.63
N GLY A 76 -4.93 14.95 -6.13
CA GLY A 76 -4.28 14.92 -4.81
C GLY A 76 -5.26 14.91 -3.63
N ALA A 77 -6.57 14.81 -3.88
CA ALA A 77 -7.58 14.72 -2.82
C ALA A 77 -7.45 13.44 -1.99
N VAL A 78 -7.00 12.35 -2.61
CA VAL A 78 -6.66 11.08 -1.93
C VAL A 78 -5.24 10.67 -2.29
N THR A 79 -4.39 10.56 -1.26
CA THR A 79 -2.97 10.20 -1.41
C THR A 79 -2.54 9.07 -0.49
N GLY A 80 -3.44 8.53 0.33
CA GLY A 80 -3.08 7.46 1.26
C GLY A 80 -2.92 6.12 0.55
N LEU A 81 -1.92 5.37 0.98
CA LEU A 81 -1.75 3.97 0.62
C LEU A 81 -1.83 3.10 1.87
N SER A 82 -2.34 1.90 1.69
CA SER A 82 -2.39 0.86 2.70
C SER A 82 -2.17 -0.48 2.03
N PHE A 83 -2.04 -1.53 2.82
CA PHE A 83 -1.87 -2.88 2.33
C PHE A 83 -2.54 -3.86 3.28
N GLY A 84 -3.03 -4.94 2.71
CA GLY A 84 -3.58 -6.08 3.41
C GLY A 84 -2.54 -7.18 3.41
N TYR A 85 -2.43 -7.87 4.54
CA TYR A 85 -1.42 -8.91 4.69
C TYR A 85 -1.89 -10.04 5.59
N ARG A 86 -1.27 -11.21 5.44
CA ARG A 86 -1.42 -12.36 6.34
C ARG A 86 -0.09 -12.57 7.07
N ALA A 87 -0.06 -12.25 8.36
CA ALA A 87 1.14 -12.48 9.16
C ALA A 87 1.43 -13.98 9.31
N THR A 88 2.68 -14.36 9.07
CA THR A 88 3.18 -15.73 9.27
C THR A 88 4.18 -15.81 10.42
N GLN A 89 4.86 -14.70 10.74
CA GLN A 89 5.73 -14.59 11.92
C GLN A 89 5.55 -13.23 12.61
N VAL A 90 5.18 -13.27 13.88
CA VAL A 90 4.93 -12.09 14.72
C VAL A 90 5.74 -12.18 16.00
N ARG A 91 6.23 -11.03 16.49
CA ARG A 91 6.82 -10.89 17.83
C ARG A 91 5.99 -9.93 18.65
N GLN A 92 5.69 -10.32 19.88
CA GLN A 92 4.97 -9.47 20.84
C GLN A 92 5.97 -8.65 21.68
N GLY A 93 5.58 -7.44 22.06
CA GLY A 93 6.40 -6.50 22.83
C GLY A 93 5.64 -5.19 23.06
N ALA A 94 6.36 -4.07 23.13
CA ALA A 94 5.73 -2.74 23.17
C ALA A 94 4.83 -2.48 21.95
N TRP A 95 5.19 -3.07 20.81
CA TRP A 95 4.42 -3.08 19.56
C TRP A 95 4.33 -4.50 19.02
N ARG A 96 3.29 -4.79 18.25
CA ARG A 96 3.17 -6.05 17.51
C ARG A 96 4.08 -5.97 16.29
N THR A 97 5.17 -6.72 16.30
CA THR A 97 6.17 -6.66 15.22
C THR A 97 5.92 -7.77 14.20
N ILE A 98 5.74 -7.38 12.93
CA ILE A 98 5.55 -8.28 11.79
C ILE A 98 6.92 -8.58 11.19
N ALA A 99 7.41 -9.80 11.45
CA ALA A 99 8.70 -10.26 10.96
C ALA A 99 8.60 -11.06 9.65
N ALA A 100 7.44 -11.64 9.37
CA ALA A 100 7.10 -12.22 8.07
C ALA A 100 5.58 -12.15 7.84
N ALA A 101 5.18 -11.82 6.63
CA ALA A 101 3.80 -11.76 6.18
C ALA A 101 3.69 -11.88 4.66
N GLU A 102 2.60 -12.52 4.23
CA GLU A 102 2.21 -12.53 2.82
C GLU A 102 1.42 -11.26 2.50
N LEU A 103 1.84 -10.54 1.47
CA LEU A 103 1.12 -9.39 0.91
C LEU A 103 -0.09 -9.89 0.14
N VAL A 104 -1.27 -9.48 0.59
CA VAL A 104 -2.57 -9.91 0.04
C VAL A 104 -3.10 -8.89 -0.96
N GLU A 105 -2.96 -7.60 -0.67
CA GLU A 105 -3.47 -6.51 -1.51
C GLU A 105 -2.78 -5.18 -1.20
N VAL A 106 -2.87 -4.23 -2.13
CA VAL A 106 -2.54 -2.82 -1.90
C VAL A 106 -3.80 -2.01 -2.12
N SER A 107 -4.10 -1.07 -1.24
CA SER A 107 -5.28 -0.24 -1.36
C SER A 107 -4.97 1.24 -1.28
N ILE A 108 -5.70 2.02 -2.09
CA ILE A 108 -5.73 3.46 -1.96
C ILE A 108 -6.80 3.82 -0.91
N VAL A 109 -6.40 4.66 0.04
CA VAL A 109 -7.22 5.01 1.20
C VAL A 109 -7.14 6.51 1.48
N ALA A 110 -8.21 7.09 2.03
CA ALA A 110 -8.20 8.48 2.46
C ALA A 110 -7.28 8.70 3.67
N GLN A 111 -7.30 7.77 4.61
CA GLN A 111 -6.55 7.83 5.86
C GLN A 111 -5.84 6.51 6.13
N PRO A 112 -4.52 6.42 5.86
CA PRO A 112 -3.78 5.19 6.11
C PRO A 112 -3.53 5.00 7.62
N MET A 113 -3.41 3.74 8.04
CA MET A 113 -2.99 3.43 9.42
C MET A 113 -1.56 3.87 9.66
N GLN A 114 -0.67 3.71 8.66
CA GLN A 114 0.68 4.27 8.64
C GLN A 114 0.65 5.66 7.99
N PRO A 115 0.81 6.77 8.73
CA PRO A 115 0.63 8.13 8.18
C PRO A 115 1.56 8.49 7.01
N LEU A 116 2.73 7.85 6.96
CA LEU A 116 3.76 8.03 5.94
C LEU A 116 3.59 7.12 4.70
N ALA A 117 2.60 6.22 4.71
CA ALA A 117 2.25 5.41 3.55
C ALA A 117 1.41 6.25 2.57
N ARG A 118 2.09 6.85 1.60
CA ARG A 118 1.52 7.86 0.70
C ARG A 118 1.94 7.65 -0.74
N ILE A 119 1.07 8.08 -1.64
CA ILE A 119 1.39 8.39 -3.04
C ILE A 119 2.31 9.61 -3.05
N HIS A 120 3.43 9.50 -3.76
CA HIS A 120 4.46 10.53 -3.87
C HIS A 120 4.57 11.13 -5.26
N ALA A 121 4.14 10.40 -6.29
CA ALA A 121 4.14 10.86 -7.66
C ALA A 121 2.88 10.35 -8.37
N VAL A 122 2.34 11.17 -9.25
CA VAL A 122 1.20 10.85 -10.11
C VAL A 122 1.53 11.29 -11.53
N GLU A 123 1.23 10.43 -12.49
CA GLU A 123 1.37 10.66 -13.93
C GLU A 123 0.00 10.45 -14.57
N ASP A 124 -0.44 11.43 -15.37
CA ASP A 124 -1.62 11.28 -16.21
C ASP A 124 -1.31 10.32 -17.37
N GLY A 125 -2.23 9.38 -17.60
CA GLY A 125 -2.16 8.42 -18.71
C GLY A 125 -2.79 8.91 -20.00
#